data_AF-A0AAW4NCE7-F1
#
_entry.id   AF-A0AAW4NCE7-F1
#
_cell.length_a   1.000
_cell.length_b   1.000
_cell.length_c   1.000
_cell.angle_alpha   90.00
_cell.angle_beta   90.00
_cell.angle_gamma   90.00
#
_symmetry.space_group_name_H-M   'P 1'
#
loop_
_entity.id
_entity.type
_entity.pdbx_description
1 polymer ?
#
loop_
_entity_poly.entity_id
_entity_poly.type
_entity_poly.pdbx_seq_one_letter_code
_entity_poly.pdbx_strand_id
1 'polypeptide(L)'
;MKPINFKEATKVLQRPSTMTDAECASLHVWSDGKQCVSCWKPSVWERVRILFGGKVYLGVKGGGTQPPVFVTGESPFNRLSVTASIIAYLGIVVHYIATAIKMVWNNINDEKKRTNFMCGFIMSIVLGMWFHPAVGFFSGMLTAAFQEWWESKGHGKIEFLDFFFSVIGAAFAIPFVLLLNFLFM
;
A
#
# COMPACT_ATOMS: atom_id res chain seq x y z
N MET A 1 29.70 -5.28 6.61
CA MET A 1 31.00 -4.77 7.10
C MET A 1 32.11 -5.61 6.50
N LYS A 2 33.36 -5.17 6.51
CA LYS A 2 34.48 -5.99 6.01
C LYS A 2 35.30 -6.54 7.18
N PRO A 3 35.66 -7.83 7.18
CA PRO A 3 36.59 -8.37 8.16
C PRO A 3 37.96 -7.74 7.92
N ILE A 4 38.68 -7.47 9.01
CA ILE A 4 40.04 -6.92 8.96
C ILE A 4 40.98 -7.78 9.79
N ASN A 5 42.26 -7.81 9.38
CA ASN A 5 43.30 -8.34 10.25
C ASN A 5 43.52 -7.38 11.44
N PHE A 6 43.91 -7.94 12.59
CA PHE A 6 44.14 -7.21 13.85
C PHE A 6 45.30 -7.85 14.60
N LYS A 7 45.91 -7.11 15.54
CA LYS A 7 47.20 -7.49 16.15
C LYS A 7 47.14 -8.81 16.91
N GLU A 8 46.00 -9.08 17.53
CA GLU A 8 45.76 -10.24 18.37
C GLU A 8 45.36 -11.48 17.56
N ALA A 9 45.24 -11.40 16.23
CA ALA A 9 44.84 -12.55 15.41
C ALA A 9 45.90 -13.66 15.47
N THR A 10 45.48 -14.87 15.88
CA THR A 10 46.36 -16.05 16.03
C THR A 10 46.17 -17.08 14.93
N LYS A 11 45.03 -17.05 14.23
CA LYS A 11 44.67 -18.03 13.19
C LYS A 11 43.98 -17.35 12.01
N VAL A 12 44.06 -18.01 10.85
CA VAL A 12 43.31 -17.61 9.65
C VAL A 12 42.39 -18.76 9.25
N LEU A 13 41.09 -18.54 9.39
CA LEU A 13 40.08 -19.50 8.95
C LEU A 13 39.98 -19.44 7.43
N GLN A 14 40.20 -20.59 6.79
CA GLN A 14 40.07 -20.72 5.34
C GLN A 14 38.62 -20.94 4.96
N ARG A 15 38.28 -20.54 3.74
CA ARG A 15 36.97 -20.84 3.16
C ARG A 15 36.77 -22.35 3.02
N PRO A 16 35.51 -22.83 3.04
CA PRO A 16 35.20 -24.19 2.60
C PRO A 16 35.66 -24.41 1.15
N SER A 17 36.17 -25.60 0.84
CA SER A 17 36.61 -25.98 -0.52
C SER A 17 35.51 -25.89 -1.57
N THR A 18 34.24 -25.94 -1.15
CA THR A 18 33.05 -25.89 -2.01
C THR A 18 32.61 -24.48 -2.39
N MET A 19 33.20 -23.42 -1.81
CA MET A 19 32.85 -22.03 -2.08
C MET A 19 33.99 -21.32 -2.78
N THR A 20 33.69 -20.34 -3.62
CA THR A 20 34.68 -19.43 -4.22
C THR A 20 35.11 -18.33 -3.23
N ASP A 21 36.23 -17.64 -3.51
CA ASP A 21 36.69 -16.48 -2.71
C ASP A 21 35.64 -15.35 -2.69
N ALA A 22 34.83 -15.23 -3.75
CA ALA A 22 33.76 -14.23 -3.83
C ALA A 22 32.59 -14.54 -2.89
N GLU A 23 32.31 -15.82 -2.64
CA GLU A 23 31.23 -16.28 -1.77
C GLU A 23 31.66 -16.32 -0.30
N CYS A 24 32.92 -16.70 -0.04
CA CYS A 24 33.47 -16.77 1.31
C CYS A 24 34.98 -16.47 1.26
N ALA A 25 35.38 -15.36 1.84
CA ALA A 25 36.79 -15.01 2.01
C ALA A 25 37.38 -15.68 3.27
N SER A 26 38.72 -15.70 3.36
CA SER A 26 39.42 -16.09 4.58
C SER A 26 39.19 -15.07 5.71
N LEU A 27 39.19 -15.55 6.95
CA LEU A 27 38.85 -14.74 8.13
C LEU A 27 39.96 -14.84 9.19
N HIS A 28 40.58 -13.70 9.50
CA HIS A 28 41.52 -13.59 10.61
C HIS A 28 40.78 -13.64 11.94
N VAL A 29 41.23 -14.52 12.84
CA VAL A 29 40.62 -14.69 14.16
C VAL A 29 41.67 -14.85 15.25
N TRP A 30 41.32 -14.42 16.45
CA TRP A 30 41.94 -14.89 17.68
C TRP A 30 41.14 -16.08 18.19
N SER A 31 41.81 -17.11 18.70
CA SER A 31 41.15 -18.28 19.30
C SER A 31 41.91 -18.78 20.52
N ASP A 32 41.17 -19.04 21.59
CA ASP A 32 41.61 -19.66 22.85
C ASP A 32 41.21 -21.15 22.95
N GLY A 33 40.72 -21.74 21.85
CA GLY A 33 40.21 -23.11 21.82
C GLY A 33 38.76 -23.27 22.31
N LYS A 34 38.14 -22.22 22.88
CA LYS A 34 36.72 -22.20 23.27
C LYS A 34 35.89 -21.31 22.35
N GLN A 35 36.47 -20.21 21.88
CA GLN A 35 35.82 -19.24 21.01
C GLN A 35 36.77 -18.76 19.91
N CYS A 36 36.17 -18.12 18.89
CA CYS A 36 36.86 -17.43 17.83
C CYS A 36 36.34 -16.00 17.78
N VAL A 37 37.24 -15.03 17.90
CA VAL A 37 36.93 -13.60 17.83
C VAL A 37 37.43 -13.06 16.51
N SER A 38 36.56 -12.40 15.75
CA SER A 38 36.90 -11.72 14.49
C SER A 38 36.63 -10.23 14.59
N CYS A 39 37.44 -9.42 13.90
CA CYS A 39 37.30 -7.96 13.89
C CYS A 39 36.67 -7.50 12.57
N TRP A 40 35.64 -6.66 12.67
CA TRP A 40 34.89 -6.15 11.51
C TRP A 40 34.91 -4.63 11.51
N LYS A 41 35.30 -4.04 10.39
CA LYS A 41 35.29 -2.59 10.21
C LYS A 41 34.06 -2.18 9.42
N PRO A 42 33.12 -1.41 10.02
CA PRO A 42 32.01 -0.84 9.27
C PRO A 42 32.51 0.25 8.34
N SER A 43 31.92 0.29 7.14
CA SER A 43 32.06 1.41 6.20
C SER A 43 31.45 2.70 6.79
N VAL A 44 31.73 3.85 6.16
CA VAL A 44 31.17 5.14 6.60
C VAL A 44 29.64 5.10 6.61
N TRP A 45 29.01 4.56 5.57
CA TRP A 45 27.56 4.43 5.48
C TRP A 45 26.99 3.43 6.50
N GLU A 46 27.68 2.32 6.75
CA GLU A 46 27.27 1.41 7.81
C GLU A 46 27.35 2.06 9.19
N ARG A 47 28.37 2.90 9.48
CA ARG A 47 28.43 3.65 10.74
C ARG A 47 27.23 4.57 10.92
N VAL A 48 26.84 5.30 9.87
CA VAL A 48 25.64 6.15 9.88
C VAL A 48 24.39 5.31 10.13
N ARG A 49 24.23 4.18 9.43
CA ARG A 49 23.08 3.28 9.61
C ARG A 49 23.03 2.64 10.99
N ILE A 50 24.17 2.29 11.57
CA ILE A 50 24.24 1.75 12.93
C ILE A 50 23.90 2.85 13.94
N LEU A 51 24.41 4.07 13.74
CA LEU A 51 24.16 5.20 14.63
C LEU A 51 22.67 5.57 14.69
N PHE A 52 22.00 5.64 13.54
CA PHE A 52 20.58 6.04 13.48
C PHE A 52 19.60 4.87 13.51
N GLY A 53 19.99 3.71 13.00
CA GLY A 53 19.13 2.52 12.91
C GLY A 53 19.34 1.52 14.06
N GLY A 54 20.45 1.60 14.79
CA GLY A 54 20.73 0.81 15.99
C GLY A 54 20.85 -0.70 15.78
N LYS A 55 20.99 -1.17 14.53
CA LYS A 55 20.92 -2.59 14.17
C LYS A 55 22.21 -3.08 13.55
N VAL A 56 22.65 -4.26 14.00
CA VAL A 56 23.73 -5.05 13.42
C VAL A 56 23.22 -6.47 13.28
N TYR A 57 23.42 -7.06 12.12
CA TYR A 57 23.06 -8.44 11.83
C TYR A 57 24.31 -9.31 11.78
N LEU A 58 24.28 -10.42 12.49
CA LEU A 58 25.26 -11.51 12.41
C LEU A 58 24.59 -12.71 11.74
N GLY A 59 25.11 -13.13 10.60
CA GLY A 59 24.69 -14.34 9.91
C GLY A 59 25.71 -15.45 10.12
N VAL A 60 25.23 -16.67 10.38
CA VAL A 60 26.03 -17.88 10.51
C VAL A 60 25.43 -18.93 9.59
N LYS A 61 26.22 -19.49 8.67
CA LYS A 61 25.75 -20.56 7.79
C LYS A 61 25.41 -21.81 8.63
N GLY A 62 24.20 -22.36 8.51
CA GLY A 62 23.84 -23.59 9.24
C GLY A 62 24.58 -24.83 8.74
N GLY A 63 24.84 -25.81 9.62
CA GLY A 63 25.17 -27.19 9.23
C GLY A 63 26.64 -27.65 9.33
N GLY A 64 27.52 -26.98 10.09
CA GLY A 64 28.91 -27.43 10.28
C GLY A 64 29.52 -26.97 11.61
N THR A 65 30.68 -27.54 11.98
CA THR A 65 31.41 -27.24 13.24
C THR A 65 32.22 -25.94 13.22
N GLN A 66 32.37 -25.30 12.05
CA GLN A 66 32.97 -23.96 11.92
C GLN A 66 32.43 -23.24 10.68
N PRO A 67 31.15 -22.81 10.73
CA PRO A 67 30.46 -22.31 9.55
C PRO A 67 30.96 -20.92 9.11
N PRO A 68 30.85 -20.59 7.82
CA PRO A 68 30.99 -19.22 7.33
C PRO A 68 30.07 -18.26 8.08
N VAL A 69 30.58 -17.07 8.38
CA VAL A 69 29.85 -16.01 9.08
C VAL A 69 29.96 -14.68 8.34
N PHE A 70 28.97 -13.80 8.53
CA PHE A 70 29.04 -12.42 8.07
C PHE A 70 28.44 -11.46 9.10
N VAL A 71 28.96 -10.23 9.13
CA VAL A 71 28.41 -9.13 9.93
C VAL A 71 28.06 -7.96 9.02
N THR A 72 26.84 -7.44 9.15
CA THR A 72 26.36 -6.31 8.32
C THR A 72 25.53 -5.31 9.13
N GLY A 73 25.70 -4.03 8.81
CA GLY A 73 24.80 -2.95 9.28
C GLY A 73 23.59 -2.75 8.36
N GLU A 74 23.51 -3.50 7.25
CA GLU A 74 22.41 -3.46 6.30
C GLU A 74 21.41 -4.58 6.59
N SER A 75 20.13 -4.40 6.27
CA SER A 75 19.13 -5.46 6.40
C SER A 75 19.49 -6.62 5.43
N PRO A 76 19.77 -7.84 5.93
CA PRO A 76 20.09 -8.98 5.07
C PRO A 76 18.86 -9.58 4.39
N PHE A 77 17.66 -9.11 4.74
CA PHE A 77 16.41 -9.57 4.18
C PHE A 77 16.11 -8.86 2.86
N ASN A 78 15.74 -9.62 1.83
CA ASN A 78 15.18 -9.08 0.60
C ASN A 78 13.87 -8.36 0.92
N ARG A 79 13.91 -7.02 0.98
CA ARG A 79 12.73 -6.17 0.95
C ARG A 79 12.58 -5.62 -0.46
N LEU A 80 11.35 -5.55 -0.95
CA LEU A 80 11.04 -4.80 -2.16
C LEU A 80 11.55 -3.37 -2.00
N SER A 81 12.11 -2.80 -3.06
CA SER A 81 12.46 -1.39 -3.06
C SER A 81 11.21 -0.56 -2.79
N VAL A 82 11.36 0.58 -2.12
CA VAL A 82 10.23 1.49 -1.85
C VAL A 82 9.47 1.81 -3.14
N THR A 83 10.20 1.99 -4.25
CA THR A 83 9.62 2.20 -5.58
C THR A 83 8.77 1.02 -6.05
N ALA A 84 9.24 -0.21 -5.89
CA ALA A 84 8.48 -1.41 -6.25
C ALA A 84 7.21 -1.55 -5.39
N SER A 85 7.29 -1.23 -4.10
CA SER A 85 6.11 -1.21 -3.22
C SER A 85 5.08 -0.17 -3.65
N ILE A 86 5.51 1.04 -4.02
CA ILE A 86 4.61 2.09 -4.51
C ILE A 86 3.96 1.68 -5.84
N ILE A 87 4.74 1.14 -6.78
CA ILE A 87 4.21 0.69 -8.07
C ILE A 87 3.16 -0.42 -7.88
N ALA A 88 3.43 -1.39 -6.99
CA ALA A 88 2.49 -2.45 -6.69
C ALA A 88 1.18 -1.89 -6.11
N TYR A 89 1.27 -0.95 -5.17
CA TYR A 89 0.10 -0.28 -4.60
C TYR A 89 -0.70 0.50 -5.66
N LEU A 90 -0.02 1.25 -6.53
CA LEU A 90 -0.68 1.96 -7.63
C LEU A 90 -1.37 1.01 -8.61
N GLY A 91 -0.74 -0.13 -8.93
CA GLY A 91 -1.36 -1.16 -9.76
C GLY A 91 -2.67 -1.69 -9.16
N ILE A 92 -2.71 -1.88 -7.84
CA ILE A 92 -3.91 -2.28 -7.11
C ILE A 92 -4.99 -1.19 -7.22
N VAL A 93 -4.64 0.08 -6.95
CA VAL A 93 -5.58 1.21 -7.04
C VAL A 93 -6.16 1.35 -8.45
N VAL A 94 -5.33 1.30 -9.49
CA VAL A 94 -5.76 1.37 -10.88
C VAL A 94 -6.70 0.21 -11.23
N HIS A 95 -6.39 -1.00 -10.77
CA HIS A 95 -7.25 -2.17 -11.00
C HIS A 95 -8.65 -1.99 -10.40
N TYR A 96 -8.73 -1.51 -9.15
CA TYR A 96 -10.02 -1.23 -8.51
C TYR A 96 -10.81 -0.14 -9.24
N ILE A 97 -10.16 0.96 -9.64
CA ILE A 97 -10.81 2.04 -10.40
C ILE A 97 -11.33 1.53 -11.74
N ALA A 98 -10.50 0.81 -12.50
CA ALA A 98 -10.90 0.25 -13.79
C ALA A 98 -12.10 -0.71 -13.64
N THR A 99 -12.12 -1.50 -12.57
CA THR A 99 -13.22 -2.42 -12.28
C THR A 99 -14.50 -1.67 -11.92
N ALA A 100 -14.41 -0.62 -11.11
CA ALA A 100 -15.55 0.24 -10.78
C ALA A 100 -16.13 0.93 -12.02
N ILE A 101 -15.28 1.49 -12.89
CA ILE A 101 -15.70 2.12 -14.16
C ILE A 101 -16.41 1.10 -15.04
N LYS A 102 -15.86 -0.12 -15.17
CA LYS A 102 -16.46 -1.18 -15.97
C LYS A 102 -17.82 -1.62 -15.41
N MET A 103 -17.96 -1.69 -14.08
CA MET A 103 -19.25 -1.98 -13.45
C MET A 103 -20.30 -0.91 -13.77
N VAL A 104 -19.95 0.37 -13.69
CA VAL A 104 -20.85 1.47 -14.06
C VAL A 104 -21.22 1.39 -15.54
N TRP A 105 -20.23 1.24 -16.42
CA TRP A 105 -20.45 1.18 -17.87
C TRP A 105 -21.39 0.04 -18.28
N ASN A 106 -21.18 -1.15 -17.71
CA ASN A 106 -22.01 -2.32 -18.03
C ASN A 106 -23.47 -2.16 -17.60
N ASN A 107 -23.74 -1.33 -16.59
CA ASN A 107 -25.07 -1.16 -16.00
C ASN A 107 -25.73 0.18 -16.36
N ILE A 108 -25.10 1.01 -17.20
CA ILE A 108 -25.63 2.34 -17.54
C ILE A 108 -26.94 2.29 -18.32
N ASN A 109 -27.17 1.21 -19.08
CA ASN A 109 -28.36 1.02 -19.89
C ASN A 109 -29.52 0.37 -19.13
N ASP A 110 -29.28 -0.07 -17.89
CA ASP A 110 -30.33 -0.65 -17.05
C ASP A 110 -31.37 0.42 -16.68
N GLU A 111 -32.64 0.11 -16.92
CA GLU A 111 -33.76 1.03 -16.73
C GLU A 111 -33.91 1.46 -15.26
N LYS A 112 -33.72 0.53 -14.30
CA LYS A 112 -33.79 0.83 -12.87
C LYS A 112 -32.65 1.78 -12.48
N LYS A 113 -31.43 1.52 -12.95
CA LYS A 113 -30.25 2.37 -12.65
C LYS A 113 -30.42 3.79 -13.22
N ARG A 114 -30.94 3.92 -14.43
CA ARG A 114 -31.26 5.23 -15.04
C ARG A 114 -32.34 5.97 -14.27
N THR A 115 -33.38 5.27 -13.83
CA THR A 115 -34.45 5.85 -13.00
C THR A 115 -33.90 6.36 -11.67
N ASN A 116 -33.08 5.57 -11.00
CA ASN A 116 -32.42 5.94 -9.74
C ASN A 116 -31.51 7.16 -9.90
N PHE A 117 -30.72 7.21 -10.97
CA PHE A 117 -29.95 8.41 -11.33
C PHE A 117 -30.84 9.65 -11.49
N MET A 118 -31.94 9.55 -12.22
CA MET A 118 -32.87 10.67 -12.44
C MET A 118 -33.57 11.09 -11.15
N CYS A 119 -33.96 10.16 -10.27
CA CYS A 119 -34.54 10.45 -8.96
C CYS A 119 -33.57 11.29 -8.11
N GLY A 120 -32.30 10.86 -8.00
CA GLY A 120 -31.27 11.60 -7.28
C GLY A 120 -31.02 13.00 -7.87
N PHE A 121 -30.96 13.09 -9.20
CA PHE A 121 -30.77 14.34 -9.94
C PHE A 121 -31.92 15.34 -9.71
N ILE A 122 -33.17 14.91 -9.92
CA ILE A 122 -34.36 15.76 -9.79
C ILE A 122 -34.54 16.23 -8.35
N MET A 123 -34.44 15.33 -7.37
CA MET A 123 -34.57 15.70 -5.95
C MET A 123 -33.53 16.74 -5.53
N SER A 124 -32.29 16.57 -6.00
CA SER A 124 -31.19 17.49 -5.71
C SER A 124 -31.38 18.85 -6.39
N ILE A 125 -31.97 18.91 -7.59
CA ILE A 125 -32.34 20.19 -8.22
C ILE A 125 -33.42 20.90 -7.43
N VAL A 126 -34.54 20.22 -7.16
CA VAL A 126 -35.71 20.83 -6.50
C VAL A 126 -35.34 21.42 -5.14
N LEU A 127 -34.66 20.64 -4.30
CA LEU A 127 -34.28 21.09 -2.96
C LEU A 127 -33.03 21.98 -2.96
N GLY A 128 -32.15 21.80 -3.94
CA GLY A 128 -30.97 22.63 -4.12
C GLY A 128 -31.29 24.07 -4.54
N MET A 129 -32.28 24.24 -5.41
CA MET A 129 -32.77 25.56 -5.83
C MET A 129 -33.51 26.28 -4.69
N TRP A 130 -34.30 25.55 -3.90
CA TRP A 130 -35.11 26.16 -2.85
C TRP A 130 -34.29 26.63 -1.63
N PHE A 131 -33.22 25.90 -1.28
CA PHE A 131 -32.45 26.14 -0.07
C PHE A 131 -30.99 26.48 -0.36
N HIS A 132 -30.22 25.48 -0.78
CA HIS A 132 -28.80 25.58 -1.06
C HIS A 132 -28.32 24.32 -1.82
N PRO A 133 -27.37 24.40 -2.77
CA PRO A 133 -26.87 23.23 -3.51
C PRO A 133 -26.45 22.05 -2.63
N ALA A 134 -25.83 22.33 -1.48
CA ALA A 134 -25.45 21.29 -0.52
C ALA A 134 -26.66 20.56 0.10
N VAL A 135 -27.74 21.29 0.40
CA VAL A 135 -28.99 20.70 0.93
C VAL A 135 -29.63 19.81 -0.13
N GLY A 136 -29.62 20.26 -1.39
CA GLY A 136 -30.02 19.46 -2.54
C GLY A 136 -29.25 18.13 -2.61
N PHE A 137 -27.92 18.18 -2.59
CA PHE A 137 -27.08 16.98 -2.64
C PHE A 137 -27.39 15.97 -1.51
N PHE A 138 -27.42 16.42 -0.26
CA PHE A 138 -27.71 15.53 0.87
C PHE A 138 -29.13 14.97 0.83
N SER A 139 -30.10 15.74 0.33
CA SER A 139 -31.46 15.24 0.14
C SER A 139 -31.53 14.12 -0.91
N GLY A 140 -30.79 14.24 -2.02
CA GLY A 140 -30.67 13.16 -3.01
C GLY A 140 -30.04 11.89 -2.43
N MET A 141 -29.01 12.03 -1.59
CA MET A 141 -28.42 10.90 -0.87
C MET A 141 -29.40 10.25 0.12
N LEU A 142 -30.16 11.05 0.85
CA LEU A 142 -31.16 10.55 1.81
C LEU A 142 -32.28 9.79 1.09
N THR A 143 -32.76 10.29 -0.05
CA THR A 143 -33.73 9.59 -0.89
C THR A 143 -33.19 8.23 -1.36
N ALA A 144 -31.92 8.17 -1.78
CA ALA A 144 -31.26 6.94 -2.17
C ALA A 144 -31.17 5.92 -1.01
N ALA A 145 -30.73 6.38 0.18
CA ALA A 145 -30.63 5.54 1.37
C ALA A 145 -32.01 5.05 1.85
N PHE A 146 -33.03 5.91 1.78
CA PHE A 146 -34.40 5.55 2.13
C PHE A 146 -34.97 4.52 1.15
N GLN A 147 -34.68 4.65 -0.14
CA GLN A 147 -35.09 3.68 -1.14
C GLN A 147 -34.43 2.31 -0.92
N GLU A 148 -33.12 2.26 -0.66
CA GLU A 148 -32.44 0.98 -0.34
C GLU A 148 -33.00 0.35 0.94
N TRP A 149 -33.25 1.15 1.97
CA TRP A 149 -33.88 0.69 3.21
C TRP A 149 -35.28 0.13 2.94
N TRP A 150 -36.08 0.77 2.10
CA TRP A 150 -37.40 0.30 1.70
C TRP A 150 -37.32 -1.05 0.95
N GLU A 151 -36.39 -1.19 0.01
CA GLU A 151 -36.17 -2.44 -0.72
C GLU A 151 -35.71 -3.56 0.22
N SER A 152 -34.92 -3.25 1.26
CA SER A 152 -34.51 -4.21 2.29
C SER A 152 -35.66 -4.84 3.08
N LYS A 153 -36.84 -4.22 3.09
CA LYS A 153 -38.05 -4.75 3.74
C LYS A 153 -38.77 -5.83 2.92
N GLY A 154 -38.17 -6.29 1.83
CA GLY A 154 -38.71 -7.34 0.97
C GLY A 154 -39.49 -6.81 -0.24
N HIS A 155 -39.44 -5.50 -0.48
CA HIS A 155 -40.05 -4.86 -1.64
C HIS A 155 -39.14 -4.83 -2.87
N GLY A 156 -37.89 -5.27 -2.76
CA GLY A 156 -36.92 -5.29 -3.86
C GLY A 156 -35.62 -6.01 -3.52
N LYS A 157 -34.69 -5.98 -4.48
CA LYS A 157 -33.34 -6.53 -4.32
C LYS A 157 -32.39 -5.42 -3.88
N ILE A 158 -31.79 -5.59 -2.71
CA ILE A 158 -30.77 -4.65 -2.21
C ILE A 158 -29.54 -4.75 -3.11
N GLU A 159 -29.26 -3.68 -3.86
CA GLU A 159 -28.05 -3.56 -4.67
C GLU A 159 -27.40 -2.21 -4.45
N PHE A 160 -26.17 -2.21 -3.92
CA PHE A 160 -25.38 -0.99 -3.71
C PHE A 160 -25.27 -0.10 -4.97
N LEU A 161 -25.33 -0.72 -6.14
CA LEU A 161 -25.27 0.00 -7.41
C LEU A 161 -26.49 0.91 -7.61
N ASP A 162 -27.67 0.56 -7.09
CA ASP A 162 -28.86 1.41 -7.13
C ASP A 162 -28.64 2.73 -6.37
N PHE A 163 -28.13 2.65 -5.13
CA PHE A 163 -27.76 3.83 -4.37
C PHE A 163 -26.67 4.64 -5.05
N PHE A 164 -25.63 3.98 -5.57
CA PHE A 164 -24.52 4.65 -6.22
C PHE A 164 -24.97 5.50 -7.43
N PHE A 165 -25.86 4.97 -8.28
CA PHE A 165 -26.40 5.74 -9.42
C PHE A 165 -27.22 6.96 -8.96
N SER A 166 -28.01 6.83 -7.89
CA SER A 166 -28.72 7.98 -7.30
C SER A 166 -27.78 9.05 -6.74
N VAL A 167 -26.71 8.64 -6.06
CA VAL A 167 -25.69 9.58 -5.53
C VAL A 167 -24.94 10.28 -6.65
N ILE A 168 -24.59 9.57 -7.73
CA ILE A 168 -24.00 10.20 -8.92
C ILE A 168 -24.99 11.22 -9.51
N GLY A 169 -26.27 10.87 -9.66
CA GLY A 169 -27.30 11.79 -10.14
C GLY A 169 -27.37 13.07 -9.29
N ALA A 170 -27.36 12.91 -7.96
CA ALA A 170 -27.34 14.03 -7.02
C ALA A 170 -26.08 14.91 -7.17
N ALA A 171 -24.90 14.32 -7.35
CA ALA A 171 -23.66 15.05 -7.56
C ALA A 171 -23.67 15.81 -8.90
N PHE A 172 -24.21 15.21 -9.96
CA PHE A 172 -24.36 15.84 -11.28
C PHE A 172 -25.34 17.01 -11.26
N ALA A 173 -26.29 17.06 -10.34
CA ALA A 173 -27.22 18.18 -10.19
C ALA A 173 -26.56 19.45 -9.64
N ILE A 174 -25.47 19.35 -8.88
CA ILE A 174 -24.79 20.50 -8.24
C ILE A 174 -24.45 21.63 -9.22
N PRO A 175 -23.74 21.40 -10.35
CA PRO A 175 -23.45 22.45 -11.31
C PRO A 175 -24.71 23.06 -11.95
N PHE A 176 -25.77 22.26 -12.14
CA PHE A 176 -27.04 22.77 -12.68
C PHE A 176 -27.74 23.68 -11.66
N VAL A 177 -27.77 23.31 -10.38
CA VAL A 177 -28.34 24.17 -9.32
C VAL A 177 -27.55 25.46 -9.20
N LEU A 178 -26.22 25.40 -9.24
CA LEU A 178 -25.38 26.60 -9.21
C LEU A 178 -25.67 27.53 -10.40
N LEU A 179 -25.81 26.97 -11.60
CA LEU A 179 -26.16 27.72 -12.80
C LEU A 179 -27.56 28.33 -12.71
N LEU A 180 -28.55 27.55 -12.27
CA LEU A 180 -29.94 28.03 -12.13
C LEU A 180 -30.04 29.12 -11.07
N ASN A 181 -29.37 28.97 -9.94
CA ASN A 181 -29.30 30.00 -8.91
C ASN A 181 -28.61 31.27 -9.43
N PHE A 182 -27.58 31.15 -10.28
CA PHE A 182 -26.96 32.31 -10.91
C PHE A 182 -27.87 33.02 -11.94
N LEU A 183 -28.77 32.29 -12.60
CA LEU A 183 -29.66 32.83 -13.64
C LEU A 183 -30.97 33.43 -13.08
N PHE A 184 -31.50 32.88 -11.99
CA PHE A 184 -32.84 33.20 -11.48
C PHE A 184 -32.86 33.91 -10.12
N MET A 185 -31.72 34.01 -9.43
CA MET A 185 -31.54 34.74 -8.17
C MET A 185 -30.50 35.84 -8.34
#